data_AF-A0A0K0EM45-F1
#
_entry.id   AF-A0A0K0EM45-F1
#
_cell.length_a   1.000
_cell.length_b   1.000
_cell.length_c   1.000
_cell.angle_alpha   90.00
_cell.angle_beta   90.00
_cell.angle_gamma   90.00
#
_symmetry.space_group_name_H-M   'P 1'
#
loop_
_entity.id
_entity.type
_entity.pdbx_description
1 polymer ?
#
loop_
_entity_poly.entity_id
_entity_poly.type
_entity_poly.pdbx_seq_one_letter_code
_entity_poly.pdbx_strand_id
1 'polypeptide(L)'
;MKWLLITLLIILYVFQTYESNYLAVPVISTIHRNGRETFAFQNNHYESREELIVGIKNMFQDVPKNYLLLHVSLVHFGNRINNTGPNNRFLRADLNDNFGYFNIHDLSFLIRVVVIRRKLKYICNYSSFSDYQSANNYLDNIKKYDKMKSQYELVGKDVHGWQTWYLIWKKCYYRCFSRYNFRELSSRLENEFNKYKIYFRNGAVTMSFTLHISAKKLAKTLAKCKNKMCEKCANCAGSAVVAKISAPFANIQVNKWYKEYLASKQYPQTYKIKTKNLQSLFSQQTTKVGFGVAMKGKYMIIVYHCYSSRNDLVRAVKKQFQFLPTTFLLIHLLSISHGIMVNSSILENKYYRVKLNDNSGYINIKNTDLIVETSGSGKKLMYSSNDGYYDSYKKACENIDNVRKYDRVRSQFKVIGKDMLGRETWYLTWYGCYYKCFSRNNFFFLGTKFIEELNIYRKEFSLNPVTFNPSLYNYASFAAKSIAEGKNKVVHRVVSTFSNEAATFASAPFANTQMNKWYEQFLSLKVMPKRNLKKTKIVQALFSRYTTKVAFGAAQKGKFVVIVALYK
;
A
#
# COMPACT_ATOMS: atom_id res chain seq x y z
N MET A 1 53.30 16.99 9.65
CA MET A 1 53.45 15.97 8.58
C MET A 1 53.19 14.53 9.06
N LYS A 2 53.83 14.03 10.14
CA LYS A 2 53.62 12.66 10.68
C LYS A 2 52.15 12.29 11.00
N TRP A 3 51.40 13.18 11.66
CA TRP A 3 49.98 12.94 11.98
C TRP A 3 49.09 12.80 10.74
N LEU A 4 49.37 13.57 9.69
CA LEU A 4 48.61 13.55 8.44
C LEU A 4 48.83 12.21 7.69
N LEU A 5 50.06 11.69 7.70
CA LEU A 5 50.40 10.37 7.17
C LEU A 5 49.71 9.25 7.94
N ILE A 6 49.72 9.30 9.28
CA ILE A 6 49.03 8.30 10.13
C ILE A 6 47.52 8.33 9.87
N THR A 7 46.91 9.51 9.78
CA THR A 7 45.49 9.64 9.43
C THR A 7 45.19 9.06 8.05
N LEU A 8 46.03 9.31 7.04
CA LEU A 8 45.85 8.79 5.69
C LEU A 8 46.01 7.26 5.63
N LEU A 9 46.97 6.69 6.36
CA LEU A 9 47.16 5.24 6.48
C LEU A 9 46.00 4.57 7.21
N ILE A 10 45.45 5.20 8.27
CA ILE A 10 44.27 4.69 8.95
C ILE A 10 43.04 4.76 8.03
N ILE A 11 42.89 5.84 7.27
CA ILE A 11 41.80 5.96 6.28
C ILE A 11 41.93 4.88 5.20
N LEU A 12 43.13 4.67 4.64
CA LEU A 12 43.42 3.63 3.66
C LEU A 12 43.19 2.22 4.22
N TYR A 13 43.65 1.95 5.44
CA TYR A 13 43.42 0.68 6.13
C TYR A 13 41.93 0.45 6.38
N VAL A 14 41.20 1.48 6.85
CA VAL A 14 39.74 1.42 7.02
C VAL A 14 39.07 1.10 5.69
N PHE A 15 39.45 1.77 4.59
CA PHE A 15 38.93 1.48 3.25
C PHE A 15 39.27 0.07 2.76
N GLN A 16 40.48 -0.44 3.06
CA GLN A 16 40.87 -1.82 2.74
C GLN A 16 40.12 -2.86 3.57
N THR A 17 39.75 -2.53 4.81
CA THR A 17 38.97 -3.43 5.69
C THR A 17 37.47 -3.41 5.41
N TYR A 18 36.96 -2.46 4.62
CA TYR A 18 35.58 -2.51 4.12
C TYR A 18 35.48 -3.61 3.06
N GLU A 19 35.31 -4.85 3.52
CA GLU A 19 34.95 -5.97 2.65
C GLU A 19 33.64 -5.65 1.94
N SER A 20 33.70 -5.24 0.69
CA SER A 20 32.53 -5.24 -0.17
C SER A 20 32.09 -6.68 -0.44
N ASN A 21 30.79 -6.87 -0.67
CA ASN A 21 30.25 -8.16 -1.06
C ASN A 21 30.09 -8.19 -2.58
N TYR A 22 30.31 -9.36 -3.17
CA TYR A 22 30.16 -9.54 -4.60
C TYR A 22 28.75 -9.19 -5.07
N LEU A 23 28.67 -8.42 -6.16
CA LEU A 23 27.45 -8.15 -6.91
C LEU A 23 27.44 -9.00 -8.19
N ALA A 24 26.53 -9.96 -8.27
CA ALA A 24 26.25 -10.70 -9.50
C ALA A 24 25.17 -9.99 -10.33
N VAL A 25 25.56 -9.61 -11.54
CA VAL A 25 24.67 -9.04 -12.56
C VAL A 25 24.29 -10.13 -13.55
N PRO A 26 22.99 -10.48 -13.67
CA PRO A 26 22.57 -11.51 -14.63
C PRO A 26 22.69 -10.96 -16.05
N VAL A 27 23.35 -11.70 -16.92
CA VAL A 27 23.49 -11.37 -18.33
C VAL A 27 22.99 -12.55 -19.17
N ILE A 28 22.50 -12.24 -20.37
CA ILE A 28 22.14 -13.22 -21.39
C ILE A 28 23.26 -13.21 -22.42
N SER A 29 23.78 -14.39 -22.76
CA SER A 29 24.74 -14.57 -23.85
C SER A 29 24.01 -15.19 -25.05
N THR A 30 24.33 -14.72 -26.25
CA THR A 30 23.83 -15.25 -27.52
C THR A 30 25.02 -15.59 -28.40
N ILE A 31 25.18 -16.88 -28.69
CA ILE A 31 26.22 -17.41 -29.57
C ILE A 31 25.59 -17.66 -30.94
N HIS A 32 26.07 -16.90 -31.93
CA HIS A 32 25.64 -16.97 -33.32
C HIS A 32 26.30 -18.15 -34.05
N ARG A 33 25.78 -18.51 -35.23
CA ARG A 33 26.30 -19.66 -36.02
C ARG A 33 27.75 -19.49 -36.47
N ASN A 34 28.21 -18.25 -36.63
CA ASN A 34 29.60 -17.94 -36.95
C ASN A 34 30.53 -17.94 -35.72
N GLY A 35 30.04 -18.39 -34.55
CA GLY A 35 30.79 -18.42 -33.30
C GLY A 35 30.84 -17.08 -32.56
N ARG A 36 30.30 -15.99 -33.13
CA ARG A 36 30.25 -14.68 -32.46
C ARG A 36 29.36 -14.74 -31.23
N GLU A 37 29.83 -14.22 -30.10
CA GLU A 37 29.08 -14.11 -28.85
C GLU A 37 28.64 -12.65 -28.64
N THR A 38 27.35 -12.40 -28.49
CA THR A 38 26.79 -11.10 -28.08
C THR A 38 26.09 -11.22 -26.73
N PHE A 39 25.89 -10.09 -26.05
CA PHE A 39 25.32 -10.06 -24.71
C PHE A 39 24.14 -9.10 -24.60
N ALA A 40 23.24 -9.39 -23.66
CA ALA A 40 22.14 -8.50 -23.36
C ALA A 40 21.91 -8.34 -21.85
N PHE A 41 21.61 -7.10 -21.45
CA PHE A 41 21.19 -6.74 -20.09
C PHE A 41 20.27 -5.51 -20.12
N GLN A 42 19.10 -5.59 -19.48
CA GLN A 42 18.11 -4.50 -19.39
C GLN A 42 17.71 -3.86 -20.74
N ASN A 43 17.56 -4.67 -21.79
CA ASN A 43 17.29 -4.23 -23.17
C ASN A 43 18.47 -3.55 -23.89
N ASN A 44 19.61 -3.37 -23.21
CA ASN A 44 20.85 -2.99 -23.88
C ASN A 44 21.48 -4.25 -24.48
N HIS A 45 21.94 -4.11 -25.71
CA HIS A 45 22.67 -5.14 -26.44
C HIS A 45 24.13 -4.70 -26.50
N TYR A 46 25.03 -5.67 -26.36
CA TYR A 46 26.46 -5.47 -26.38
C TYR A 46 27.06 -6.45 -27.39
N GLU A 47 27.82 -5.93 -28.32
CA GLU A 47 28.39 -6.65 -29.45
C GLU A 47 29.63 -7.47 -29.07
N SER A 48 30.22 -7.15 -27.91
CA SER A 48 31.35 -7.87 -27.32
C SER A 48 31.26 -7.92 -25.79
N ARG A 49 32.11 -8.77 -25.18
CA ARG A 49 32.20 -8.90 -23.73
C ARG A 49 32.81 -7.65 -23.09
N GLU A 50 33.76 -7.02 -23.76
CA GLU A 50 34.42 -5.79 -23.33
C GLU A 50 33.40 -4.65 -23.25
N GLU A 51 32.56 -4.51 -24.29
CA GLU A 51 31.47 -3.53 -24.33
C GLU A 51 30.47 -3.77 -23.19
N LEU A 52 30.09 -5.03 -22.95
CA LEU A 52 29.27 -5.41 -21.80
C LEU A 52 29.94 -4.99 -20.48
N ILE A 53 31.21 -5.34 -20.26
CA ILE A 53 31.92 -5.00 -19.02
C ILE A 53 31.95 -3.48 -18.80
N VAL A 54 32.23 -2.69 -19.84
CA VAL A 54 32.21 -1.22 -19.78
C VAL A 54 30.80 -0.72 -19.45
N GLY A 55 29.78 -1.22 -20.14
CA GLY A 55 28.38 -0.85 -19.90
C GLY A 55 27.92 -1.15 -18.47
N ILE A 56 28.28 -2.33 -17.93
CA ILE A 56 27.93 -2.72 -16.56
C ILE A 56 28.72 -1.89 -15.54
N LYS A 57 30.03 -1.64 -15.74
CA LYS A 57 30.81 -0.74 -14.86
C LYS A 57 30.21 0.65 -14.80
N ASN A 58 29.76 1.18 -15.94
CA ASN A 58 29.12 2.49 -16.01
C ASN A 58 27.74 2.52 -15.35
N MET A 59 27.01 1.40 -15.34
CA MET A 59 25.71 1.28 -14.69
C MET A 59 25.80 1.11 -13.16
N PHE A 60 26.85 0.46 -12.67
CA PHE A 60 27.06 0.15 -11.24
C PHE A 60 28.30 0.86 -10.68
N GLN A 61 28.36 2.19 -10.83
CA GLN A 61 29.52 3.01 -10.39
C GLN A 61 29.73 2.98 -8.87
N ASP A 62 28.70 2.65 -8.10
CA ASP A 62 28.73 2.53 -6.64
C ASP A 62 29.32 1.18 -6.16
N VAL A 63 29.66 0.28 -7.08
CA VAL A 63 30.20 -1.05 -6.78
C VAL A 63 31.68 -1.08 -7.16
N PRO A 64 32.60 -1.45 -6.25
CA PRO A 64 34.01 -1.52 -6.62
C PRO A 64 34.23 -2.62 -7.68
N LYS A 65 35.07 -2.33 -8.67
CA LYS A 65 35.20 -3.12 -9.91
C LYS A 65 35.54 -4.59 -9.66
N ASN A 66 36.35 -4.87 -8.64
CA ASN A 66 36.77 -6.22 -8.23
C ASN A 66 35.68 -7.06 -7.55
N TYR A 67 34.55 -6.44 -7.16
CA TYR A 67 33.39 -7.12 -6.60
C TYR A 67 32.24 -7.28 -7.60
N LEU A 68 32.41 -6.79 -8.83
CA LEU A 68 31.41 -6.89 -9.88
C LEU A 68 31.59 -8.20 -10.66
N LEU A 69 30.56 -9.05 -10.60
CA LEU A 69 30.52 -10.34 -11.25
C LEU A 69 29.42 -10.38 -12.31
N LEU A 70 29.71 -10.92 -13.49
CA LEU A 70 28.72 -11.20 -14.51
C LEU A 70 28.28 -12.67 -14.39
N HIS A 71 26.98 -12.87 -14.17
CA HIS A 71 26.38 -14.19 -14.11
C HIS A 71 25.69 -14.48 -15.44
N VAL A 72 26.32 -15.29 -16.29
CA VAL A 72 25.71 -15.75 -17.54
C VAL A 72 24.56 -16.70 -17.17
N SER A 73 23.36 -16.15 -17.13
CA SER A 73 22.15 -16.84 -16.64
C SER A 73 21.48 -17.67 -17.72
N LEU A 74 21.61 -17.23 -18.97
CA LEU A 74 21.04 -17.86 -20.16
C LEU A 74 22.06 -17.78 -21.30
N VAL A 75 22.19 -18.87 -22.04
CA VAL A 75 22.98 -18.94 -23.28
C VAL A 75 22.06 -19.37 -24.42
N HIS A 76 21.92 -18.51 -25.41
CA HIS A 76 21.23 -18.81 -26.67
C HIS A 76 22.24 -19.33 -27.68
N PHE A 77 21.96 -20.48 -28.30
CA PHE A 77 22.73 -20.99 -29.44
C PHE A 77 21.76 -21.31 -30.58
N GLY A 78 21.63 -20.40 -31.52
CA GLY A 78 20.53 -20.43 -32.50
C GLY A 78 19.16 -20.47 -31.80
N ASN A 79 18.37 -21.52 -32.05
CA ASN A 79 17.05 -21.71 -31.43
C ASN A 79 17.08 -22.45 -30.08
N ARG A 80 18.26 -22.88 -29.60
CA ARG A 80 18.40 -23.60 -28.33
C ARG A 80 18.67 -22.61 -27.20
N ILE A 81 17.99 -22.80 -26.06
CA ILE A 81 18.17 -22.01 -24.85
C ILE A 81 18.72 -22.93 -23.76
N ASN A 82 19.96 -22.66 -23.32
CA ASN A 82 20.58 -23.36 -22.22
C ASN A 82 20.50 -22.50 -20.96
N ASN A 83 19.79 -22.98 -19.94
CA ASN A 83 19.75 -22.33 -18.64
C ASN A 83 20.99 -22.69 -17.82
N THR A 84 21.97 -21.80 -17.84
CA THR A 84 23.22 -21.91 -17.06
C THR A 84 23.10 -21.33 -15.65
N GLY A 85 21.93 -20.79 -15.29
CA GLY A 85 21.62 -20.23 -13.98
C GLY A 85 22.07 -21.06 -12.76
N PRO A 86 22.00 -22.41 -12.77
CA PRO A 86 22.45 -23.24 -11.66
C PRO A 86 23.98 -23.33 -11.48
N ASN A 87 24.77 -23.02 -12.51
CA ASN A 87 26.15 -23.50 -12.59
C ASN A 87 27.18 -22.71 -11.75
N ASN A 88 26.78 -21.75 -10.90
CA ASN A 88 27.68 -20.97 -10.01
C ASN A 88 28.95 -20.41 -10.67
N ARG A 89 28.93 -20.24 -12.00
CA ARG A 89 30.04 -19.73 -12.81
C ARG A 89 29.82 -18.25 -13.06
N PHE A 90 30.82 -17.45 -12.70
CA PHE A 90 30.79 -15.99 -12.82
C PHE A 90 32.00 -15.52 -13.60
N LEU A 91 31.85 -14.44 -14.37
CA LEU A 91 32.99 -13.72 -14.97
C LEU A 91 33.28 -12.50 -14.09
N ARG A 92 34.55 -12.22 -13.79
CA ARG A 92 34.91 -10.99 -13.08
C ARG A 92 35.00 -9.83 -14.07
N ALA A 93 34.52 -8.66 -13.68
CA ALA A 93 34.55 -7.47 -14.51
C ALA A 93 35.93 -6.76 -14.50
N ASP A 94 36.86 -7.12 -13.61
CA ASP A 94 38.13 -6.42 -13.39
C ASP A 94 39.36 -7.03 -14.07
N LEU A 95 39.27 -8.27 -14.57
CA LEU A 95 40.43 -8.97 -15.13
C LEU A 95 40.70 -8.52 -16.57
N ASN A 96 41.86 -7.90 -16.78
CA ASN A 96 42.31 -7.47 -18.11
C ASN A 96 42.80 -8.65 -18.98
N ASP A 97 43.28 -9.77 -18.41
CA ASP A 97 44.00 -10.77 -19.23
C ASP A 97 43.69 -12.26 -18.93
N ASN A 98 42.81 -12.60 -17.98
CA ASN A 98 42.45 -14.01 -17.73
C ASN A 98 40.94 -14.22 -17.68
N PHE A 99 40.39 -14.74 -18.78
CA PHE A 99 38.96 -15.00 -19.02
C PHE A 99 38.40 -16.22 -18.26
N GLY A 100 38.97 -16.55 -17.10
CA GLY A 100 38.56 -17.71 -16.31
C GLY A 100 37.20 -17.52 -15.65
N TYR A 101 36.38 -18.57 -15.65
CA TYR A 101 35.19 -18.61 -14.79
C TYR A 101 35.62 -18.68 -13.32
N PHE A 102 35.06 -17.79 -12.51
CA PHE A 102 35.20 -17.79 -11.06
C PHE A 102 34.02 -18.57 -10.45
N ASN A 103 34.33 -19.62 -9.68
CA ASN A 103 33.33 -20.40 -8.95
C ASN A 103 33.17 -19.85 -7.54
N ILE A 104 31.94 -19.48 -7.16
CA ILE A 104 31.62 -19.11 -5.78
C ILE A 104 31.03 -20.33 -5.07
N HIS A 105 31.73 -20.82 -4.04
CA HIS A 105 31.29 -21.98 -3.25
C HIS A 105 30.04 -21.71 -2.40
N ASP A 106 29.91 -20.52 -1.81
CA ASP A 106 28.75 -20.16 -1.00
C ASP A 106 28.02 -18.93 -1.56
N LEU A 107 26.95 -19.20 -2.31
CA LEU A 107 26.07 -18.16 -2.87
C LEU A 107 25.30 -17.36 -1.81
N SER A 108 25.31 -17.79 -0.54
CA SER A 108 24.60 -17.08 0.52
C SER A 108 25.21 -15.71 0.84
N PHE A 109 26.44 -15.45 0.38
CA PHE A 109 27.15 -14.18 0.48
C PHE A 109 27.23 -13.41 -0.85
N LEU A 110 26.28 -13.65 -1.75
CA LEU A 110 26.18 -12.97 -3.04
C LEU A 110 24.99 -12.01 -3.07
N ILE A 111 25.21 -10.79 -3.56
CA ILE A 111 24.13 -9.86 -3.90
C ILE A 111 23.79 -10.07 -5.38
N ARG A 112 22.53 -10.36 -5.69
CA ARG A 112 22.07 -10.54 -7.07
C ARG A 112 21.28 -9.33 -7.53
N VAL A 113 21.54 -8.87 -8.74
CA VAL A 113 20.69 -7.86 -9.39
C VAL A 113 19.48 -8.54 -10.00
N VAL A 114 18.29 -7.97 -9.80
CA VAL A 114 17.08 -8.36 -10.52
C VAL A 114 16.30 -7.13 -10.96
N VAL A 115 15.47 -7.29 -11.99
CA VAL A 115 14.58 -6.22 -12.48
C VAL A 115 13.15 -6.54 -12.06
N ILE A 116 12.58 -5.73 -11.16
CA ILE A 116 11.20 -5.86 -10.71
C ILE A 116 10.45 -4.59 -11.08
N ARG A 117 9.42 -4.71 -11.94
CA ARG A 117 8.61 -3.57 -12.42
C ARG A 117 9.48 -2.44 -13.01
N ARG A 118 10.40 -2.81 -13.90
CA ARG A 118 11.37 -1.89 -14.56
C ARG A 118 12.30 -1.14 -13.61
N LYS A 119 12.48 -1.63 -12.37
CA LYS A 119 13.43 -1.07 -11.41
C LYS A 119 14.46 -2.11 -11.03
N LEU A 120 15.73 -1.70 -11.01
CA LEU A 120 16.81 -2.48 -10.44
C LEU A 120 16.55 -2.71 -8.95
N LYS A 121 16.77 -3.95 -8.52
CA LYS A 121 16.71 -4.39 -7.14
C LYS A 121 17.89 -5.27 -6.83
N TYR A 122 18.38 -5.15 -5.61
CA TYR A 122 19.49 -5.92 -5.09
C TYR A 122 18.91 -6.98 -4.15
N ILE A 123 19.15 -8.26 -4.41
CA ILE A 123 18.63 -9.37 -3.62
C ILE A 123 19.78 -10.11 -2.95
N CYS A 124 19.72 -10.22 -1.63
CA CYS A 124 20.60 -11.09 -0.85
C CYS A 124 19.82 -11.70 0.32
N ASN A 125 20.10 -12.96 0.66
CA ASN A 125 19.37 -13.75 1.67
C ASN A 125 17.83 -13.57 1.57
N TYR A 126 17.31 -13.74 0.35
CA TYR A 126 15.89 -13.58 -0.03
C TYR A 126 15.24 -12.23 0.30
N SER A 127 16.03 -11.20 0.61
CA SER A 127 15.57 -9.85 0.91
C SER A 127 15.88 -8.93 -0.26
N SER A 128 14.98 -7.98 -0.57
CA SER A 128 15.14 -7.05 -1.70
C SER A 128 15.41 -5.63 -1.21
N PHE A 129 16.39 -4.97 -1.82
CA PHE A 129 16.87 -3.63 -1.49
C PHE A 129 16.81 -2.71 -2.72
N SER A 130 16.73 -1.40 -2.47
CA SER A 130 16.71 -0.36 -3.50
C SER A 130 18.07 -0.03 -4.07
N ASP A 131 19.13 -0.29 -3.31
CA ASP A 131 20.50 0.18 -3.54
C ASP A 131 21.49 -0.88 -3.04
N TYR A 132 22.69 -0.87 -3.64
CA TYR A 132 23.76 -1.82 -3.33
C TYR A 132 24.24 -1.67 -1.88
N GLN A 133 24.46 -0.43 -1.41
CA GLN A 133 24.95 -0.17 -0.06
C GLN A 133 24.08 -0.80 1.03
N SER A 134 22.75 -0.70 0.90
CA SER A 134 21.82 -1.33 1.85
C SER A 134 21.90 -2.85 1.82
N ALA A 135 22.03 -3.45 0.64
CA ALA A 135 22.21 -4.90 0.49
C ALA A 135 23.57 -5.36 1.05
N ASN A 136 24.63 -4.58 0.82
CA ASN A 136 25.98 -4.82 1.32
C ASN A 136 26.02 -4.80 2.85
N ASN A 137 25.56 -3.71 3.45
CA ASN A 137 25.47 -3.57 4.91
C ASN A 137 24.65 -4.70 5.55
N TYR A 138 23.58 -5.13 4.88
CA TYR A 138 22.76 -6.24 5.36
C TYR A 138 23.51 -7.57 5.32
N LEU A 139 24.28 -7.82 4.26
CA LEU A 139 25.08 -9.04 4.12
C LEU A 139 26.29 -9.07 5.07
N ASP A 140 26.90 -7.92 5.35
CA ASP A 140 27.96 -7.78 6.36
C ASP A 140 27.45 -8.18 7.74
N ASN A 141 26.22 -7.77 8.09
CA ASN A 141 25.59 -8.20 9.32
C ASN A 141 25.35 -9.71 9.34
N ILE A 142 25.05 -10.35 8.20
CA ILE A 142 24.94 -11.81 8.12
C ILE A 142 26.30 -12.46 8.37
N LYS A 143 27.36 -12.06 7.64
CA LYS A 143 28.73 -12.57 7.84
C LYS A 143 29.18 -12.44 9.29
N LYS A 144 28.88 -11.30 9.90
CA LYS A 144 29.26 -10.97 11.28
C LYS A 144 28.49 -11.78 12.31
N TYR A 145 27.16 -11.82 12.21
CA TYR A 145 26.30 -12.35 13.27
C TYR A 145 25.96 -13.83 13.11
N ASP A 146 26.03 -14.41 11.90
CA ASP A 146 25.72 -15.85 11.70
C ASP A 146 26.75 -16.78 12.34
N LYS A 147 27.95 -16.27 12.63
CA LYS A 147 28.99 -16.98 13.40
C LYS A 147 28.58 -17.20 14.86
N MET A 148 27.66 -16.40 15.40
CA MET A 148 27.21 -16.51 16.78
C MET A 148 26.13 -17.60 16.88
N LYS A 149 26.50 -18.75 17.46
CA LYS A 149 25.62 -19.93 17.61
C LYS A 149 25.30 -20.30 19.07
N SER A 150 25.78 -19.53 20.05
CA SER A 150 25.62 -19.77 21.50
C SER A 150 24.31 -19.25 22.08
N GLN A 151 23.30 -18.93 21.27
CA GLN A 151 22.03 -18.37 21.77
C GLN A 151 21.29 -19.31 22.72
N TYR A 152 21.48 -20.63 22.56
CA TYR A 152 20.85 -21.65 23.41
C TYR A 152 21.27 -21.53 24.88
N GLU A 153 22.48 -21.02 25.16
CA GLU A 153 22.99 -20.83 26.52
C GLU A 153 22.22 -19.72 27.27
N LEU A 154 21.66 -18.76 26.52
CA LEU A 154 20.91 -17.63 27.05
C LEU A 154 19.41 -17.95 27.30
N VAL A 155 18.93 -19.09 26.80
CA VAL A 155 17.55 -19.56 26.99
C VAL A 155 17.29 -20.01 28.43
N GLY A 156 18.33 -20.24 29.23
CA GLY A 156 18.27 -20.64 30.65
C GLY A 156 17.71 -22.05 30.89
N LYS A 157 17.47 -22.36 32.17
CA LYS A 157 17.19 -23.73 32.64
C LYS A 157 15.71 -24.12 32.73
N ASP A 158 14.80 -23.21 32.42
CA ASP A 158 13.36 -23.51 32.43
C ASP A 158 13.04 -24.55 31.34
N VAL A 159 12.47 -25.70 31.74
CA VAL A 159 12.27 -26.86 30.86
C VAL A 159 11.36 -26.51 29.69
N HIS A 160 10.24 -25.82 29.96
CA HIS A 160 9.27 -25.44 28.92
C HIS A 160 9.85 -24.40 27.94
N GLY A 161 10.55 -23.40 28.47
CA GLY A 161 11.27 -22.38 27.72
C GLY A 161 12.33 -22.98 26.81
N TRP A 162 13.15 -23.88 27.34
CA TRP A 162 14.20 -24.56 26.58
C TRP A 162 13.62 -25.45 25.48
N GLN A 163 12.65 -26.31 25.81
CA GLN A 163 12.01 -27.20 24.83
C GLN A 163 11.35 -26.41 23.71
N THR A 164 10.56 -25.38 24.05
CA THR A 164 9.87 -24.55 23.08
C THR A 164 10.85 -23.84 22.15
N TRP A 165 11.87 -23.20 22.73
CA TRP A 165 12.88 -22.50 21.96
C TRP A 165 13.64 -23.45 21.05
N TYR A 166 14.08 -24.61 21.56
CA TYR A 166 14.81 -25.60 20.78
C TYR A 166 13.98 -26.11 19.59
N LEU A 167 12.72 -26.47 19.82
CA LEU A 167 11.82 -26.94 18.75
C LEU A 167 11.66 -25.91 17.61
N ILE A 168 11.68 -24.61 17.94
CA ILE A 168 11.42 -23.54 16.97
C ILE A 168 12.68 -22.97 16.35
N TRP A 169 13.79 -22.90 17.09
CA TRP A 169 14.99 -22.16 16.69
C TRP A 169 16.20 -23.05 16.42
N LYS A 170 16.13 -24.36 16.67
CA LYS A 170 17.22 -25.29 16.34
C LYS A 170 17.70 -25.08 14.89
N LYS A 171 19.00 -24.84 14.74
CA LYS A 171 19.67 -24.56 13.45
C LYS A 171 19.21 -23.27 12.73
N CYS A 172 18.40 -22.41 13.36
CA CYS A 172 17.96 -21.14 12.79
C CYS A 172 18.58 -19.94 13.52
N TYR A 173 19.80 -19.60 13.11
CA TYR A 173 20.56 -18.45 13.62
C TYR A 173 20.30 -17.18 12.79
N TYR A 174 21.17 -16.16 12.90
CA TYR A 174 20.95 -14.86 12.30
C TYR A 174 20.69 -14.90 10.79
N ARG A 175 21.45 -15.68 10.01
CA ARG A 175 21.21 -15.82 8.56
C ARG A 175 19.82 -16.39 8.27
N CYS A 176 19.39 -17.38 9.05
CA CYS A 176 18.08 -18.00 8.89
C CYS A 176 16.96 -17.00 9.19
N PHE A 177 16.93 -16.40 10.38
CA PHE A 177 15.80 -15.57 10.79
C PHE A 177 15.77 -14.17 10.15
N SER A 178 16.90 -13.71 9.60
CA SER A 178 16.95 -12.44 8.86
C SER A 178 16.28 -12.53 7.49
N ARG A 179 16.10 -13.73 6.93
CA ARG A 179 15.43 -13.95 5.62
C ARG A 179 14.15 -13.14 5.45
N TYR A 180 13.96 -12.68 4.20
CA TYR A 180 12.82 -11.85 3.82
C TYR A 180 12.63 -10.60 4.70
N ASN A 181 13.74 -9.94 5.04
CA ASN A 181 13.77 -8.75 5.89
C ASN A 181 13.08 -8.99 7.25
N PHE A 182 13.54 -10.03 7.96
CA PHE A 182 13.07 -10.47 9.29
C PHE A 182 11.61 -10.94 9.34
N ARG A 183 11.02 -11.34 8.20
CA ARG A 183 9.71 -11.99 8.19
C ARG A 183 9.77 -13.36 8.84
N GLU A 184 10.85 -14.11 8.61
CA GLU A 184 11.10 -15.41 9.24
C GLU A 184 11.16 -15.29 10.76
N LEU A 185 11.93 -14.32 11.28
CA LEU A 185 11.95 -13.98 12.70
C LEU A 185 10.53 -13.71 13.23
N SER A 186 9.75 -12.85 12.56
CA SER A 186 8.40 -12.48 13.02
C SER A 186 7.46 -13.68 13.11
N SER A 187 7.50 -14.59 12.13
CA SER A 187 6.67 -15.81 12.11
C SER A 187 7.09 -16.79 13.20
N ARG A 188 8.39 -17.00 13.42
CA ARG A 188 8.86 -17.90 14.48
C ARG A 188 8.62 -17.35 15.89
N LEU A 189 8.72 -16.04 16.10
CA LEU A 189 8.36 -15.41 17.39
C LEU A 189 6.87 -15.61 17.70
N GLU A 190 5.99 -15.56 16.70
CA GLU A 190 4.57 -15.90 16.85
C GLU A 190 4.38 -17.36 17.25
N ASN A 191 5.05 -18.29 16.56
CA ASN A 191 4.98 -19.72 16.88
C ASN A 191 5.46 -19.99 18.30
N GLU A 192 6.56 -19.37 18.72
CA GLU A 192 7.11 -19.53 20.08
C GLU A 192 6.14 -19.00 21.12
N PHE A 193 5.59 -17.82 20.86
CA PHE A 193 4.60 -17.22 21.73
C PHE A 193 3.32 -18.08 21.86
N ASN A 194 2.84 -18.64 20.76
CA ASN A 194 1.67 -19.52 20.75
C ASN A 194 1.89 -20.81 21.54
N LYS A 195 3.09 -21.40 21.49
CA LYS A 195 3.45 -22.54 22.35
C LYS A 195 3.34 -22.17 23.83
N TYR A 196 3.90 -21.02 24.24
CA TYR A 196 3.75 -20.53 25.62
C TYR A 196 2.29 -20.31 26.03
N LYS A 197 1.44 -19.77 25.16
CA LYS A 197 0.01 -19.60 25.46
C LYS A 197 -0.70 -20.93 25.67
N ILE A 198 -0.44 -21.92 24.83
CA ILE A 198 -1.02 -23.26 24.95
C ILE A 198 -0.65 -23.91 26.29
N TYR A 199 0.59 -23.76 26.76
CA TYR A 199 0.99 -24.25 28.09
C TYR A 199 0.17 -23.64 29.23
N PHE A 200 -0.24 -22.37 29.11
CA PHE A 200 -1.11 -21.71 30.08
C PHE A 200 -2.61 -21.99 29.88
N ARG A 201 -2.98 -22.90 28.98
CA ARG A 201 -4.37 -23.15 28.54
C ARG A 201 -5.05 -21.88 28.00
N ASN A 202 -4.25 -20.95 27.49
CA ASN A 202 -4.74 -19.76 26.83
C ASN A 202 -4.80 -20.07 25.32
N GLY A 203 -5.92 -19.77 24.67
CA GLY A 203 -6.05 -20.00 23.22
C GLY A 203 -4.91 -19.34 22.42
N ALA A 204 -4.51 -20.00 21.33
CA ALA A 204 -3.50 -19.46 20.43
C ALA A 204 -3.95 -18.11 19.86
N VAL A 205 -3.00 -17.20 19.66
CA VAL A 205 -3.23 -15.93 18.97
C VAL A 205 -3.06 -16.09 17.47
N THR A 206 -3.75 -15.23 16.74
CA THR A 206 -3.63 -15.09 15.28
C THR A 206 -2.90 -13.81 14.92
N MET A 207 -1.99 -13.87 13.95
CA MET A 207 -1.36 -12.68 13.39
C MET A 207 -2.41 -11.75 12.74
N SER A 208 -2.51 -10.53 13.25
CA SER A 208 -3.25 -9.45 12.60
C SER A 208 -2.30 -8.63 11.74
N PHE A 209 -2.58 -8.59 10.44
CA PHE A 209 -1.80 -7.78 9.50
C PHE A 209 -1.77 -6.30 9.90
N THR A 210 -2.88 -5.74 10.35
CA THR A 210 -2.96 -4.34 10.82
C THR A 210 -2.05 -4.09 12.03
N LEU A 211 -2.07 -4.99 13.02
CA LEU A 211 -1.18 -4.91 14.17
C LEU A 211 0.28 -5.09 13.76
N HIS A 212 0.60 -6.01 12.84
CA HIS A 212 1.94 -6.22 12.31
C HIS A 212 2.49 -4.95 11.64
N ILE A 213 1.70 -4.31 10.76
CA ILE A 213 2.09 -3.05 10.11
C ILE A 213 2.28 -1.93 11.13
N SER A 214 1.39 -1.84 12.13
CA SER A 214 1.49 -0.87 13.22
C SER A 214 2.76 -1.08 14.05
N ALA A 215 3.02 -2.32 14.47
CA ALA A 215 4.22 -2.71 15.21
C ALA A 215 5.49 -2.43 14.41
N LYS A 216 5.50 -2.76 13.12
CA LYS A 216 6.63 -2.50 12.21
C LYS A 216 6.90 -1.02 12.05
N LYS A 217 5.85 -0.20 11.94
CA LYS A 217 5.97 1.27 11.89
C LYS A 217 6.58 1.79 13.19
N LEU A 218 6.07 1.34 14.34
CA LEU A 218 6.60 1.73 15.65
C LEU A 218 8.07 1.32 15.81
N ALA A 219 8.43 0.09 15.45
CA ALA A 219 9.81 -0.40 15.49
C ALA A 219 10.74 0.48 14.64
N LYS A 220 10.33 0.84 13.42
CA LYS A 220 11.11 1.73 12.54
C LYS A 220 11.25 3.15 13.10
N THR A 221 10.19 3.70 13.70
CA THR A 221 10.27 5.01 14.35
C THR A 221 11.29 4.98 15.49
N LEU A 222 11.20 3.98 16.36
CA LEU A 222 12.12 3.79 17.49
C LEU A 222 13.57 3.56 17.03
N ALA A 223 13.77 2.84 15.92
CA ALA A 223 15.09 2.62 15.35
C ALA A 223 15.76 3.91 14.84
N LYS A 224 14.97 4.87 14.34
CA LYS A 224 15.47 6.14 13.80
C LYS A 224 15.77 7.20 14.85
N CYS A 225 15.12 7.13 16.01
CA CYS A 225 15.31 8.12 17.06
C CYS A 225 16.74 8.10 17.62
N LYS A 226 17.43 9.25 17.62
CA LYS A 226 18.85 9.37 18.00
C LYS A 226 19.11 9.44 19.52
N ASN A 227 18.13 9.84 20.35
CA ASN A 227 18.32 10.21 21.77
C ASN A 227 17.64 9.28 22.81
N LYS A 228 17.99 9.44 24.11
CA LYS A 228 17.32 8.83 25.30
C LYS A 228 15.79 9.00 25.34
N MET A 229 15.26 9.98 24.60
CA MET A 229 13.83 10.27 24.47
C MET A 229 12.96 9.08 24.00
N CYS A 230 13.57 8.04 23.39
CA CYS A 230 12.89 6.79 23.02
C CYS A 230 12.23 6.04 24.18
N GLU A 231 12.80 6.13 25.38
CA GLU A 231 12.26 5.39 26.54
C GLU A 231 10.86 5.89 26.90
N LYS A 232 10.59 7.20 26.73
CA LYS A 232 9.24 7.76 26.86
C LYS A 232 8.30 7.23 25.77
N CYS A 233 8.76 7.13 24.52
CA CYS A 233 7.94 6.59 23.42
C CYS A 233 7.57 5.11 23.59
N ALA A 234 8.42 4.30 24.24
CA ALA A 234 8.10 2.92 24.58
C ALA A 234 6.91 2.84 25.56
N ASN A 235 6.79 3.82 26.47
CA ASN A 235 5.66 3.93 27.40
C ASN A 235 4.39 4.52 26.75
N CYS A 236 4.50 5.22 25.60
CA CYS A 236 3.36 5.83 24.91
C CYS A 236 2.52 4.85 24.08
N ALA A 237 3.04 3.64 23.80
CA ALA A 237 2.32 2.62 23.07
C ALA A 237 1.59 1.72 24.07
N GLY A 238 0.43 2.18 24.54
CA GLY A 238 -0.29 1.64 25.71
C GLY A 238 -0.68 0.15 25.66
N SER A 239 -0.43 -0.55 24.56
CA SER A 239 -0.64 -2.01 24.43
C SER A 239 0.50 -2.72 23.67
N ALA A 240 1.66 -2.07 23.55
CA ALA A 240 2.84 -2.65 22.91
C ALA A 240 3.91 -3.05 23.93
N VAL A 241 4.55 -4.20 23.68
CA VAL A 241 5.77 -4.61 24.38
C VAL A 241 6.94 -4.33 23.45
N VAL A 242 7.87 -3.50 23.89
CA VAL A 242 9.05 -3.13 23.12
C VAL A 242 10.29 -3.74 23.76
N ALA A 243 11.13 -4.38 22.95
CA ALA A 243 12.44 -4.83 23.35
C ALA A 243 13.52 -4.26 22.42
N LYS A 244 14.66 -3.90 23.03
CA LYS A 244 15.92 -3.64 22.34
C LYS A 244 16.87 -4.77 22.69
N ILE A 245 17.25 -5.56 21.69
CA ILE A 245 18.11 -6.73 21.86
C ILE A 245 19.28 -6.67 20.88
N SER A 246 20.41 -7.31 21.20
CA SER A 246 21.48 -7.47 20.21
C SER A 246 20.93 -8.28 19.03
N ALA A 247 21.23 -7.84 17.80
CA ALA A 247 20.75 -8.46 16.58
C ALA A 247 20.96 -9.99 16.50
N PRO A 248 22.14 -10.57 16.82
CA PRO A 248 22.37 -12.03 16.83
C PRO A 248 21.51 -12.80 17.85
N PHE A 249 20.98 -12.13 18.87
CA PHE A 249 20.20 -12.72 19.96
C PHE A 249 18.69 -12.46 19.80
N ALA A 250 18.24 -11.96 18.66
CA ALA A 250 16.81 -11.65 18.46
C ALA A 250 15.87 -12.85 18.67
N ASN A 251 16.35 -14.07 18.39
CA ASN A 251 15.60 -15.31 18.53
C ASN A 251 15.36 -15.77 19.98
N ILE A 252 15.97 -15.15 21.00
CA ILE A 252 15.68 -15.47 22.42
C ILE A 252 14.70 -14.50 23.06
N GLN A 253 14.18 -13.51 22.30
CA GLN A 253 13.45 -12.39 22.88
C GLN A 253 12.09 -12.81 23.48
N VAL A 254 11.36 -13.75 22.87
CA VAL A 254 10.07 -14.20 23.41
C VAL A 254 10.28 -15.06 24.65
N ASN A 255 11.26 -15.97 24.66
CA ASN A 255 11.66 -16.69 25.88
C ASN A 255 12.02 -15.73 27.04
N LYS A 256 12.73 -14.64 26.75
CA LYS A 256 13.02 -13.60 27.75
C LYS A 256 11.74 -12.97 28.30
N TRP A 257 10.78 -12.63 27.45
CA TRP A 257 9.48 -12.11 27.88
C TRP A 257 8.66 -13.12 28.68
N TYR A 258 8.73 -14.41 28.32
CA TYR A 258 8.09 -15.49 29.04
C TYR A 258 8.64 -15.63 30.47
N LYS A 259 9.96 -15.61 30.65
CA LYS A 259 10.57 -15.64 31.98
C LYS A 259 10.24 -14.42 32.81
N GLU A 260 10.29 -13.22 32.19
CA GLU A 260 9.86 -11.98 32.86
C GLU A 260 8.40 -12.07 33.32
N TYR A 261 7.52 -12.70 32.52
CA TYR A 261 6.14 -12.96 32.90
C TYR A 261 6.01 -13.96 34.06
N LEU A 262 6.75 -15.08 34.03
CA LEU A 262 6.77 -16.05 35.14
C LEU A 262 7.24 -15.40 36.46
N ALA A 263 8.35 -14.66 36.41
CA ALA A 263 8.87 -13.94 37.57
C ALA A 263 7.85 -12.93 38.10
N SER A 264 7.11 -12.25 37.22
CA SER A 264 6.07 -11.31 37.64
C SER A 264 4.88 -11.96 38.37
N LYS A 265 4.62 -13.25 38.15
CA LYS A 265 3.61 -14.00 38.91
C LYS A 265 4.11 -14.34 40.31
N GLN A 266 5.40 -14.61 40.46
CA GLN A 266 6.02 -14.94 41.75
C GLN A 266 6.17 -13.71 42.64
N TYR A 267 6.44 -12.54 42.06
CA TYR A 267 6.68 -11.29 42.80
C TYR A 267 5.77 -10.14 42.36
N PRO A 268 4.46 -10.17 42.69
CA PRO A 268 3.47 -9.18 42.23
C PRO A 268 3.80 -7.73 42.61
N GLN A 269 4.52 -7.54 43.71
CA GLN A 269 4.84 -6.21 44.26
C GLN A 269 5.89 -5.43 43.43
N THR A 270 6.63 -6.08 42.53
CA THR A 270 7.63 -5.42 41.65
C THR A 270 7.00 -4.86 40.37
N TYR A 271 5.86 -4.19 40.52
CA TYR A 271 4.98 -3.78 39.43
C TYR A 271 5.57 -2.63 38.59
N LYS A 272 6.03 -2.92 37.37
CA LYS A 272 6.47 -1.93 36.37
C LYS A 272 5.50 -1.90 35.17
N ILE A 273 5.39 -0.76 34.46
CA ILE A 273 4.53 -0.61 33.25
C ILE A 273 4.82 -1.71 32.21
N LYS A 274 6.10 -2.07 32.03
CA LYS A 274 6.51 -3.18 31.14
C LYS A 274 5.85 -4.51 31.55
N THR A 275 5.76 -4.78 32.84
CA THR A 275 5.11 -5.96 33.41
C THR A 275 3.62 -5.99 33.10
N LYS A 276 2.93 -4.84 33.14
CA LYS A 276 1.51 -4.73 32.75
C LYS A 276 1.29 -5.12 31.28
N ASN A 277 2.12 -4.60 30.37
CA ASN A 277 2.00 -4.94 28.95
C ASN A 277 2.35 -6.42 28.69
N LEU A 278 3.29 -6.99 29.45
CA LEU A 278 3.61 -8.42 29.39
C LEU A 278 2.48 -9.31 29.96
N GLN A 279 1.87 -8.93 31.09
CA GLN A 279 0.72 -9.66 31.64
C GLN A 279 -0.46 -9.64 30.65
N SER A 280 -0.71 -8.47 30.05
CA SER A 280 -1.69 -8.34 28.99
C SER A 280 -1.36 -9.22 27.78
N LEU A 281 -0.09 -9.25 27.36
CA LEU A 281 0.38 -10.07 26.26
C LEU A 281 -0.01 -11.54 26.47
N PHE A 282 0.31 -12.09 27.65
CA PHE A 282 0.00 -13.49 28.00
C PHE A 282 -1.44 -13.72 28.46
N SER A 283 -2.30 -12.70 28.53
CA SER A 283 -3.72 -12.82 28.93
C SER A 283 -4.54 -13.72 28.00
N GLN A 284 -5.57 -14.38 28.55
CA GLN A 284 -6.58 -15.12 27.79
C GLN A 284 -7.35 -14.23 26.80
N GLN A 285 -7.48 -12.94 27.10
CA GLN A 285 -8.23 -11.98 26.27
C GLN A 285 -7.50 -11.61 24.96
N THR A 286 -6.19 -11.80 24.92
CA THR A 286 -5.39 -11.47 23.74
C THR A 286 -5.56 -12.57 22.69
N THR A 287 -6.27 -12.28 21.60
CA THR A 287 -6.54 -13.21 20.49
C THR A 287 -5.83 -12.83 19.19
N LYS A 288 -5.42 -11.56 19.04
CA LYS A 288 -4.81 -11.01 17.82
C LYS A 288 -3.58 -10.18 18.14
N VAL A 289 -2.53 -10.38 17.35
CA VAL A 289 -1.19 -9.86 17.67
C VAL A 289 -0.46 -9.41 16.43
N GLY A 290 0.58 -8.59 16.59
CA GLY A 290 1.43 -8.14 15.49
C GLY A 290 2.86 -7.93 15.92
N PHE A 291 3.80 -8.46 15.15
CA PHE A 291 5.24 -8.32 15.40
C PHE A 291 5.87 -7.31 14.43
N GLY A 292 6.67 -6.39 14.95
CA GLY A 292 7.42 -5.42 14.18
C GLY A 292 8.89 -5.50 14.51
N VAL A 293 9.74 -5.57 13.48
CA VAL A 293 11.20 -5.63 13.64
C VAL A 293 11.86 -4.49 12.87
N ALA A 294 12.83 -3.83 13.50
CA ALA A 294 13.69 -2.84 12.86
C ALA A 294 15.12 -2.88 13.42
N MET A 295 16.10 -2.68 12.55
CA MET A 295 17.52 -2.62 12.92
C MET A 295 17.94 -1.19 13.31
N LYS A 296 18.76 -1.08 14.36
CA LYS A 296 19.44 0.15 14.80
C LYS A 296 20.89 -0.17 15.18
N GLY A 297 21.80 -0.06 14.22
CA GLY A 297 23.20 -0.48 14.39
C GLY A 297 23.29 -1.96 14.74
N LYS A 298 23.99 -2.30 15.83
CA LYS A 298 24.11 -3.68 16.35
C LYS A 298 22.88 -4.20 17.10
N TYR A 299 21.87 -3.36 17.30
CA TYR A 299 20.66 -3.71 18.04
C TYR A 299 19.47 -3.88 17.11
N MET A 300 18.55 -4.74 17.51
CA MET A 300 17.25 -4.93 16.92
C MET A 300 16.18 -4.40 17.88
N ILE A 301 15.26 -3.60 17.35
CA ILE A 301 14.04 -3.19 18.04
C ILE A 301 12.94 -4.16 17.63
N ILE A 302 12.44 -4.93 18.59
CA ILE A 302 11.32 -5.84 18.42
C ILE A 302 10.13 -5.25 19.16
N VAL A 303 9.05 -5.04 18.42
CA VAL A 303 7.79 -4.51 18.93
C VAL A 303 6.76 -5.60 18.79
N TYR A 304 6.12 -5.95 19.90
CA TYR A 304 4.90 -6.72 19.93
C TYR A 304 3.73 -5.77 20.14
N HIS A 305 2.67 -5.89 19.35
CA HIS A 305 1.48 -5.06 19.51
C HIS A 305 0.25 -5.96 19.63
N CYS A 306 -0.56 -5.74 20.66
CA CYS A 306 -1.85 -6.39 20.84
C CYS A 306 -2.94 -5.36 21.18
N TYR A 307 -4.19 -5.77 21.05
CA TYR A 307 -5.29 -5.08 21.73
C TYR A 307 -5.71 -5.96 22.90
N SER A 308 -5.35 -5.52 24.09
CA SER A 308 -5.57 -6.22 25.35
C SER A 308 -7.03 -6.17 25.76
N SER A 309 -7.70 -5.07 25.42
CA SER A 309 -9.09 -4.81 25.78
C SER A 309 -9.79 -3.97 24.71
N ARG A 310 -11.13 -4.00 24.74
CA ARG A 310 -11.98 -3.08 23.97
C ARG A 310 -11.62 -1.61 24.26
N ASN A 311 -11.25 -1.30 25.50
CA ASN A 311 -10.88 0.05 25.91
C ASN A 311 -9.58 0.55 25.22
N ASP A 312 -8.64 -0.34 24.93
CA ASP A 312 -7.41 0.02 24.23
C ASP A 312 -7.68 0.32 22.75
N LEU A 313 -8.56 -0.46 22.11
CA LEU A 313 -9.05 -0.18 20.77
C LEU A 313 -9.76 1.18 20.74
N VAL A 314 -10.65 1.44 21.70
CA VAL A 314 -11.34 2.73 21.84
C VAL A 314 -10.35 3.88 22.01
N ARG A 315 -9.34 3.73 22.86
CA ARG A 315 -8.31 4.76 23.08
C ARG A 315 -7.50 5.02 21.82
N ALA A 316 -7.15 3.96 21.07
CA ALA A 316 -6.45 4.07 19.79
C ALA A 316 -7.29 4.81 18.74
N VAL A 317 -8.58 4.47 18.63
CA VAL A 317 -9.54 5.14 17.72
C VAL A 317 -9.72 6.61 18.13
N LYS A 318 -9.94 6.91 19.42
CA LYS A 318 -10.05 8.29 19.92
C LYS A 318 -8.81 9.11 19.58
N LYS A 319 -7.61 8.55 19.76
CA LYS A 319 -6.35 9.23 19.42
C LYS A 319 -6.20 9.47 17.92
N GLN A 320 -6.58 8.49 17.10
CA GLN A 320 -6.51 8.60 15.64
C GLN A 320 -7.50 9.63 15.09
N PHE A 321 -8.67 9.75 15.70
CA PHE A 321 -9.75 10.65 15.30
C PHE A 321 -9.98 11.77 16.32
N GLN A 322 -8.89 12.32 16.89
CA GLN A 322 -8.97 13.37 17.92
C GLN A 322 -9.67 14.65 17.45
N PHE A 323 -9.81 14.84 16.13
CA PHE A 323 -10.54 15.96 15.52
C PHE A 323 -12.06 15.76 15.50
N LEU A 324 -12.57 14.60 15.93
CA LEU A 324 -13.99 14.28 16.00
C LEU A 324 -14.47 14.20 17.44
N PRO A 325 -15.65 14.76 17.77
CA PRO A 325 -16.27 14.49 19.06
C PRO A 325 -16.52 12.99 19.21
N THR A 326 -16.15 12.42 20.36
CA THR A 326 -16.21 10.97 20.58
C THR A 326 -17.61 10.40 20.40
N THR A 327 -18.65 11.22 20.62
CA THR A 327 -20.06 10.87 20.44
C THR A 327 -20.43 10.47 19.01
N PHE A 328 -19.65 10.90 18.01
CA PHE A 328 -19.82 10.56 16.59
C PHE A 328 -18.96 9.37 16.15
N LEU A 329 -18.04 8.89 16.99
CA LEU A 329 -17.18 7.77 16.65
C LEU A 329 -17.90 6.44 16.89
N LEU A 330 -18.02 5.68 15.81
CA LEU A 330 -18.61 4.35 15.78
C LEU A 330 -17.57 3.36 15.29
N ILE A 331 -17.44 2.25 15.99
CA ILE A 331 -16.53 1.16 15.59
C ILE A 331 -17.40 0.03 15.05
N HIS A 332 -17.32 -0.19 13.75
CA HIS A 332 -17.89 -1.40 13.15
C HIS A 332 -16.96 -2.58 13.46
N LEU A 333 -17.37 -3.43 14.40
CA LEU A 333 -16.68 -4.68 14.66
C LEU A 333 -17.12 -5.64 13.55
N LEU A 334 -16.23 -5.96 12.61
CA LEU A 334 -16.55 -6.86 11.48
C LEU A 334 -16.55 -8.34 11.89
N SER A 335 -15.79 -8.70 12.92
CA SER A 335 -15.83 -10.04 13.51
C SER A 335 -15.39 -10.01 14.96
N ILE A 336 -16.11 -10.76 15.79
CA ILE A 336 -15.72 -11.05 17.17
C ILE A 336 -15.42 -12.55 17.21
N SER A 337 -14.15 -12.90 17.42
CA SER A 337 -13.74 -14.28 17.64
C SER A 337 -13.81 -14.59 19.13
N HIS A 338 -14.67 -15.52 19.52
CA HIS A 338 -14.69 -16.09 20.88
C HIS A 338 -14.23 -17.55 20.78
N GLY A 339 -12.94 -17.80 20.98
CA GLY A 339 -12.35 -19.11 20.71
C GLY A 339 -12.41 -19.50 19.23
N ILE A 340 -13.01 -20.66 18.92
CA ILE A 340 -13.13 -21.21 17.56
C ILE A 340 -14.35 -20.62 16.82
N MET A 341 -15.32 -20.04 17.52
CA MET A 341 -16.51 -19.45 16.90
C MET A 341 -16.24 -18.04 16.39
N VAL A 342 -16.48 -17.83 15.09
CA VAL A 342 -16.45 -16.52 14.43
C VAL A 342 -17.89 -16.11 14.16
N ASN A 343 -18.44 -15.24 15.01
CA ASN A 343 -19.69 -14.57 14.69
C ASN A 343 -19.37 -13.40 13.75
N SER A 344 -19.82 -13.53 12.50
CA SER A 344 -19.78 -12.45 11.52
C SER A 344 -20.88 -11.45 11.85
N SER A 345 -20.50 -10.33 12.46
CA SER A 345 -21.40 -9.20 12.72
C SER A 345 -21.65 -8.35 11.47
N ILE A 346 -21.07 -8.71 10.33
CA ILE A 346 -21.24 -8.01 9.04
C ILE A 346 -22.72 -7.92 8.65
N LEU A 347 -23.55 -8.90 9.04
CA LEU A 347 -24.96 -8.93 8.69
C LEU A 347 -25.85 -8.08 9.60
N GLU A 348 -25.37 -7.67 10.78
CA GLU A 348 -26.26 -7.11 11.81
C GLU A 348 -26.27 -5.58 11.91
N ASN A 349 -25.51 -4.84 11.07
CA ASN A 349 -25.37 -3.37 11.15
C ASN A 349 -25.14 -2.86 12.59
N LYS A 350 -24.43 -3.64 13.41
CA LYS A 350 -24.14 -3.34 14.82
C LYS A 350 -22.83 -2.57 14.94
N TYR A 351 -22.93 -1.35 15.43
CA TYR A 351 -21.80 -0.47 15.66
C TYR A 351 -21.57 -0.27 17.15
N TYR A 352 -20.32 -0.34 17.58
CA TYR A 352 -19.96 -0.03 18.96
C TYR A 352 -19.75 1.49 19.13
N ARG A 353 -20.55 2.12 19.98
CA ARG A 353 -20.50 3.57 20.20
C ARG A 353 -19.39 3.95 21.18
N VAL A 354 -18.51 4.85 20.76
CA VAL A 354 -17.37 5.33 21.56
C VAL A 354 -17.83 6.43 22.53
N LYS A 355 -18.51 6.07 23.63
CA LYS A 355 -18.89 7.05 24.67
C LYS A 355 -17.71 7.44 25.58
N LEU A 356 -17.88 8.54 26.31
CA LEU A 356 -16.96 9.04 27.35
C LEU A 356 -17.16 8.31 28.70
N ASN A 357 -18.39 7.91 29.01
CA ASN A 357 -18.75 7.22 30.25
C ASN A 357 -18.95 5.72 29.96
N ASP A 358 -18.71 4.86 30.95
CA ASP A 358 -18.62 3.39 30.84
C ASP A 358 -19.86 2.67 30.24
N ASN A 359 -20.96 3.39 30.00
CA ASN A 359 -22.13 2.92 29.25
C ASN A 359 -21.88 2.87 27.73
N SER A 360 -20.83 2.16 27.35
CA SER A 360 -20.59 1.79 25.96
C SER A 360 -21.54 0.66 25.54
N GLY A 361 -22.14 0.79 24.37
CA GLY A 361 -23.14 -0.15 23.88
C GLY A 361 -23.12 -0.28 22.37
N TYR A 362 -23.67 -1.39 21.89
CA TYR A 362 -23.93 -1.56 20.47
C TYR A 362 -25.17 -0.76 20.08
N ILE A 363 -25.09 -0.06 18.96
CA ILE A 363 -26.25 0.55 18.30
C ILE A 363 -26.47 -0.16 16.98
N ASN A 364 -27.73 -0.43 16.66
CA ASN A 364 -28.12 -0.91 15.34
C ASN A 364 -28.45 0.30 14.46
N ILE A 365 -27.77 0.45 13.34
CA ILE A 365 -28.03 1.54 12.41
C ILE A 365 -28.84 0.99 11.24
N LYS A 366 -30.13 1.35 11.19
CA LYS A 366 -31.07 0.91 10.15
C LYS A 366 -30.73 1.42 8.75
N ASN A 367 -30.02 2.55 8.64
CA ASN A 367 -29.69 3.19 7.37
C ASN A 367 -28.21 3.58 7.34
N THR A 368 -27.39 2.75 6.69
CA THR A 368 -25.95 2.94 6.55
C THR A 368 -25.57 4.03 5.55
N ASP A 369 -26.52 4.48 4.72
CA ASP A 369 -26.26 5.42 3.62
C ASP A 369 -25.91 6.83 4.10
N LEU A 370 -26.06 7.09 5.40
CA LEU A 370 -25.74 8.36 6.06
C LEU A 370 -24.55 8.25 7.03
N ILE A 371 -23.72 7.22 6.88
CA ILE A 371 -22.50 7.03 7.66
C ILE A 371 -21.29 7.44 6.82
N VAL A 372 -20.33 8.13 7.46
CA VAL A 372 -18.97 8.23 6.93
C VAL A 372 -18.18 7.03 7.44
N GLU A 373 -17.89 6.10 6.55
CA GLU A 373 -17.00 4.99 6.87
C GLU A 373 -15.55 5.42 6.62
N THR A 374 -14.61 4.79 7.34
CA THR A 374 -13.19 5.02 7.11
C THR A 374 -12.54 3.72 6.68
N SER A 375 -11.84 3.75 5.56
CA SER A 375 -11.00 2.64 5.12
C SER A 375 -9.53 3.07 5.08
N GLY A 376 -8.67 2.19 5.60
CA GLY A 376 -7.22 2.41 5.58
C GLY A 376 -6.59 1.69 4.40
N SER A 377 -6.27 2.42 3.32
CA SER A 377 -5.40 1.91 2.26
C SER A 377 -4.03 2.61 2.34
N GLY A 378 -3.04 1.93 2.93
CA GLY A 378 -1.69 2.45 3.06
C GLY A 378 -1.54 3.56 4.11
N LYS A 379 -0.94 4.70 3.73
CA LYS A 379 -0.62 5.82 4.65
C LYS A 379 -1.72 6.86 4.79
N LYS A 380 -2.72 6.85 3.92
CA LYS A 380 -3.78 7.86 3.87
C LYS A 380 -5.10 7.23 4.28
N LEU A 381 -5.80 7.87 5.21
CA LEU A 381 -7.18 7.50 5.53
C LEU A 381 -8.07 7.97 4.39
N MET A 382 -8.87 7.06 3.88
CA MET A 382 -9.94 7.36 2.93
C MET A 382 -11.26 7.31 3.69
N TYR A 383 -12.15 8.23 3.35
CA TYR A 383 -13.48 8.32 3.93
C TYR A 383 -14.47 7.92 2.84
N SER A 384 -15.42 7.05 3.12
CA SER A 384 -16.48 6.69 2.17
C SER A 384 -17.84 7.14 2.67
N SER A 385 -18.67 7.63 1.74
CA SER A 385 -20.07 7.99 1.99
C SER A 385 -20.85 7.91 0.68
N ASN A 386 -22.07 7.36 0.70
CA ASN A 386 -22.89 7.15 -0.50
C ASN A 386 -22.09 6.46 -1.64
N ASP A 387 -21.34 5.41 -1.30
CA ASP A 387 -20.39 4.67 -2.17
C ASP A 387 -19.26 5.47 -2.82
N GLY A 388 -19.16 6.78 -2.56
CA GLY A 388 -18.05 7.63 -2.98
C GLY A 388 -16.89 7.58 -2.00
N TYR A 389 -15.68 7.81 -2.49
CA TYR A 389 -14.46 7.94 -1.67
C TYR A 389 -13.93 9.38 -1.65
N TYR A 390 -13.53 9.83 -0.47
CA TYR A 390 -13.11 11.19 -0.16
C TYR A 390 -11.76 11.19 0.56
N ASP A 391 -10.96 12.23 0.29
CA ASP A 391 -9.63 12.41 0.86
C ASP A 391 -9.63 13.03 2.26
N SER A 392 -10.80 13.45 2.75
CA SER A 392 -10.99 14.09 4.05
C SER A 392 -12.39 13.82 4.59
N TYR A 393 -12.49 13.77 5.92
CA TYR A 393 -13.75 13.60 6.64
C TYR A 393 -14.75 14.72 6.28
N LYS A 394 -14.27 15.98 6.23
CA LYS A 394 -15.09 17.15 5.90
C LYS A 394 -15.84 16.98 4.57
N LYS A 395 -15.16 16.53 3.51
CA LYS A 395 -15.80 16.31 2.19
C LYS A 395 -16.83 15.17 2.22
N ALA A 396 -16.57 14.11 2.97
CA ALA A 396 -17.54 13.02 3.14
C ALA A 396 -18.80 13.50 3.91
N CYS A 397 -18.62 14.33 4.94
CA CYS A 397 -19.74 14.97 5.64
C CYS A 397 -20.53 15.92 4.73
N GLU A 398 -19.84 16.78 3.97
CA GLU A 398 -20.48 17.67 2.98
C GLU A 398 -21.31 16.87 1.97
N ASN A 399 -20.83 15.70 1.54
CA ASN A 399 -21.59 14.81 0.67
C ASN A 399 -22.85 14.27 1.36
N ILE A 400 -22.77 13.80 2.61
CA ILE A 400 -23.94 13.32 3.37
C ILE A 400 -24.96 14.45 3.57
N ASP A 401 -24.50 15.66 3.89
CA ASP A 401 -25.39 16.82 4.04
C ASP A 401 -26.09 17.16 2.73
N ASN A 402 -25.38 17.08 1.60
CA ASN A 402 -25.97 17.25 0.27
C ASN A 402 -26.97 16.15 -0.05
N VAL A 403 -26.68 14.89 0.27
CA VAL A 403 -27.63 13.77 0.12
C VAL A 403 -28.89 14.04 0.92
N ARG A 404 -28.78 14.40 2.21
CA ARG A 404 -29.94 14.72 3.07
C ARG A 404 -30.75 15.90 2.54
N LYS A 405 -30.06 16.93 2.04
CA LYS A 405 -30.67 18.18 1.57
C LYS A 405 -31.38 17.98 0.23
N TYR A 406 -30.71 17.39 -0.75
CA TYR A 406 -31.16 17.37 -2.14
C TYR A 406 -31.98 16.14 -2.51
N ASP A 407 -31.87 15.03 -1.79
CA ASP A 407 -32.66 13.83 -2.08
C ASP A 407 -34.15 14.01 -1.77
N ARG A 408 -34.50 15.02 -0.97
CA ARG A 408 -35.89 15.43 -0.72
C ARG A 408 -36.56 16.06 -1.94
N VAL A 409 -35.78 16.58 -2.89
CA VAL A 409 -36.30 17.20 -4.10
C VAL A 409 -36.62 16.08 -5.10
N ARG A 410 -37.91 15.74 -5.22
CA ARG A 410 -38.41 14.71 -6.16
C ARG A 410 -39.13 15.28 -7.39
N SER A 411 -39.23 16.61 -7.47
CA SER A 411 -39.98 17.31 -8.51
C SER A 411 -39.15 17.67 -9.74
N GLN A 412 -38.09 16.90 -10.06
CA GLN A 412 -37.25 17.15 -11.24
C GLN A 412 -38.06 17.06 -12.54
N PHE A 413 -39.10 16.23 -12.59
CA PHE A 413 -39.98 16.09 -13.75
C PHE A 413 -40.64 17.41 -14.18
N LYS A 414 -40.85 18.35 -13.25
CA LYS A 414 -41.46 19.68 -13.53
C LYS A 414 -40.53 20.62 -14.30
N VAL A 415 -39.23 20.33 -14.33
CA VAL A 415 -38.22 21.17 -15.01
C VAL A 415 -37.67 20.50 -16.27
N ILE A 416 -38.24 19.37 -16.67
CA ILE A 416 -37.94 18.71 -17.95
C ILE A 416 -38.60 19.51 -19.08
N GLY A 417 -37.97 19.49 -20.26
CA GLY A 417 -38.40 20.25 -21.42
C GLY A 417 -39.81 19.91 -21.91
N LYS A 418 -40.25 20.62 -22.95
CA LYS A 418 -41.62 20.49 -23.50
C LYS A 418 -41.75 19.28 -24.41
N ASP A 419 -40.65 18.84 -25.01
CA ASP A 419 -40.66 17.73 -25.96
C ASP A 419 -41.16 16.43 -25.30
N MET A 420 -41.99 15.69 -26.04
CA MET A 420 -42.63 14.48 -25.53
C MET A 420 -41.61 13.34 -25.36
N LEU A 421 -40.80 13.09 -26.38
CA LEU A 421 -39.75 12.06 -26.35
C LEU A 421 -38.70 12.39 -25.29
N GLY A 422 -38.34 13.67 -25.15
CA GLY A 422 -37.48 14.19 -24.10
C GLY A 422 -37.94 13.79 -22.70
N ARG A 423 -39.23 14.00 -22.41
CA ARG A 423 -39.86 13.66 -21.13
C ARG A 423 -39.93 12.16 -20.88
N GLU A 424 -40.36 11.39 -21.88
CA GLU A 424 -40.45 9.93 -21.78
C GLU A 424 -39.08 9.30 -21.54
N THR A 425 -38.08 9.70 -22.33
CA THR A 425 -36.70 9.22 -22.22
C THR A 425 -36.11 9.53 -20.84
N TRP A 426 -36.34 10.76 -20.34
CA TRP A 426 -35.89 11.14 -19.01
C TRP A 426 -36.57 10.30 -17.93
N TYR A 427 -37.89 10.11 -18.02
CA TYR A 427 -38.65 9.28 -17.08
C TYR A 427 -38.13 7.85 -17.06
N LEU A 428 -37.98 7.20 -18.22
CA LEU A 428 -37.46 5.83 -18.36
C LEU A 428 -36.06 5.67 -17.75
N THR A 429 -35.22 6.70 -17.88
CA THR A 429 -33.82 6.62 -17.42
C THR A 429 -33.67 6.93 -15.93
N TRP A 430 -34.43 7.89 -15.41
CA TRP A 430 -34.22 8.51 -14.10
C TRP A 430 -35.30 8.26 -13.05
N TYR A 431 -36.42 7.62 -13.39
CA TYR A 431 -37.48 7.35 -12.43
C TYR A 431 -36.94 6.60 -11.20
N GLY A 432 -37.23 7.11 -10.00
CA GLY A 432 -36.70 6.59 -8.74
C GLY A 432 -35.21 6.90 -8.45
N CYS A 433 -34.47 7.50 -9.38
CA CYS A 433 -33.06 7.84 -9.23
C CYS A 433 -32.86 9.35 -9.01
N TYR A 434 -33.10 9.80 -7.78
CA TYR A 434 -32.89 11.19 -7.34
C TYR A 434 -31.43 11.46 -6.92
N TYR A 435 -31.19 12.58 -6.22
CA TYR A 435 -29.83 13.03 -5.88
C TYR A 435 -29.00 11.96 -5.17
N LYS A 436 -29.57 11.24 -4.19
CA LYS A 436 -28.85 10.16 -3.51
C LYS A 436 -28.37 9.12 -4.52
N CYS A 437 -29.24 8.67 -5.42
CA CYS A 437 -28.94 7.67 -6.43
C CYS A 437 -27.84 8.14 -7.40
N PHE A 438 -28.01 9.29 -8.06
CA PHE A 438 -27.07 9.70 -9.10
C PHE A 438 -25.74 10.26 -8.57
N SER A 439 -25.69 10.68 -7.30
CA SER A 439 -24.43 11.09 -6.66
C SER A 439 -23.58 9.92 -6.15
N ARG A 440 -24.11 8.68 -6.19
CA ARG A 440 -23.37 7.48 -5.78
C ARG A 440 -22.05 7.35 -6.52
N ASN A 441 -21.03 6.85 -5.80
CA ASN A 441 -19.69 6.64 -6.34
C ASN A 441 -19.14 7.91 -7.02
N ASN A 442 -19.20 9.05 -6.32
CA ASN A 442 -18.72 10.34 -6.81
C ASN A 442 -19.32 10.74 -8.18
N PHE A 443 -20.63 10.61 -8.34
CA PHE A 443 -21.36 10.89 -9.59
C PHE A 443 -21.01 9.99 -10.78
N PHE A 444 -20.42 8.81 -10.56
CA PHE A 444 -20.24 7.82 -11.62
C PHE A 444 -21.57 7.43 -12.27
N PHE A 445 -22.60 7.18 -11.44
CA PHE A 445 -23.94 6.80 -11.90
C PHE A 445 -24.60 7.90 -12.74
N LEU A 446 -24.39 9.18 -12.39
CA LEU A 446 -24.85 10.30 -13.22
C LEU A 446 -24.28 10.19 -14.64
N GLY A 447 -22.99 9.92 -14.75
CA GLY A 447 -22.30 9.84 -16.04
C GLY A 447 -22.70 8.64 -16.89
N THR A 448 -22.93 7.47 -16.30
CA THR A 448 -23.39 6.29 -17.05
C THR A 448 -24.83 6.46 -17.54
N LYS A 449 -25.71 6.99 -16.69
CA LYS A 449 -27.12 7.25 -17.05
C LYS A 449 -27.27 8.32 -18.13
N PHE A 450 -26.39 9.33 -18.19
CA PHE A 450 -26.34 10.25 -19.32
C PHE A 450 -26.01 9.58 -20.66
N ILE A 451 -25.21 8.51 -20.66
CA ILE A 451 -24.91 7.77 -21.90
C ILE A 451 -26.12 6.95 -22.33
N GLU A 452 -26.83 6.33 -21.37
CA GLU A 452 -28.10 5.64 -21.64
C GLU A 452 -29.12 6.61 -22.27
N GLU A 453 -29.35 7.76 -21.63
CA GLU A 453 -30.26 8.80 -22.10
C GLU A 453 -29.86 9.33 -23.50
N LEU A 454 -28.57 9.64 -23.69
CA LEU A 454 -28.04 10.11 -24.98
C LEU A 454 -28.24 9.08 -26.09
N ASN A 455 -28.04 7.78 -25.81
CA ASN A 455 -28.19 6.74 -26.81
C ASN A 455 -29.65 6.52 -27.23
N ILE A 456 -30.61 6.73 -26.32
CA ILE A 456 -32.04 6.75 -26.68
C ILE A 456 -32.31 7.91 -27.64
N TYR A 457 -31.83 9.12 -27.33
CA TYR A 457 -32.00 10.27 -28.23
C TYR A 457 -31.31 10.05 -29.58
N ARG A 458 -30.10 9.50 -29.61
CA ARG A 458 -29.36 9.23 -30.85
C ARG A 458 -30.07 8.22 -31.75
N LYS A 459 -30.69 7.20 -31.16
CA LYS A 459 -31.48 6.19 -31.87
C LYS A 459 -32.63 6.84 -32.65
N GLU A 460 -33.33 7.80 -32.07
CA GLU A 460 -34.41 8.53 -32.73
C GLU A 460 -33.98 9.25 -34.01
N PHE A 461 -32.73 9.73 -34.06
CA PHE A 461 -32.18 10.40 -35.24
C PHE A 461 -31.34 9.49 -36.13
N SER A 462 -31.49 8.18 -36.00
CA SER A 462 -30.72 7.18 -36.76
C SER A 462 -29.21 7.38 -36.63
N LEU A 463 -28.74 7.85 -35.46
CA LEU A 463 -27.32 7.99 -35.14
C LEU A 463 -26.83 6.76 -34.39
N ASN A 464 -25.61 6.30 -34.72
CA ASN A 464 -24.99 5.17 -34.01
C ASN A 464 -24.86 5.46 -32.51
N PRO A 465 -25.11 4.50 -31.62
CA PRO A 465 -24.94 4.70 -30.19
C PRO A 465 -23.47 4.98 -29.85
N VAL A 466 -23.23 5.84 -28.84
CA VAL A 466 -21.90 6.08 -28.29
C VAL A 466 -21.58 5.07 -27.20
N THR A 467 -20.30 4.74 -27.06
CA THR A 467 -19.80 3.80 -26.06
C THR A 467 -19.09 4.52 -24.91
N PHE A 468 -19.25 4.00 -23.69
CA PHE A 468 -18.53 4.50 -22.51
C PHE A 468 -17.03 4.21 -22.64
N ASN A 469 -16.20 5.21 -22.34
CA ASN A 469 -14.75 5.05 -22.30
C ASN A 469 -14.19 5.35 -20.89
N PRO A 470 -13.63 4.35 -20.18
CA PRO A 470 -13.10 4.55 -18.83
C PRO A 470 -11.97 5.59 -18.74
N SER A 471 -11.12 5.68 -19.77
CA SER A 471 -10.03 6.66 -19.81
C SER A 471 -10.59 8.07 -19.90
N LEU A 472 -11.52 8.33 -20.83
CA LEU A 472 -12.21 9.62 -20.95
C LEU A 472 -12.96 9.97 -19.67
N TYR A 473 -13.60 9.00 -19.01
CA TYR A 473 -14.30 9.23 -17.74
C TYR A 473 -13.35 9.72 -16.63
N ASN A 474 -12.18 9.11 -16.51
CA ASN A 474 -11.18 9.54 -15.52
C ASN A 474 -10.71 10.97 -15.79
N TYR A 475 -10.49 11.34 -17.05
CA TYR A 475 -10.13 12.71 -17.43
C TYR A 475 -11.28 13.70 -17.20
N ALA A 476 -12.50 13.35 -17.59
CA ALA A 476 -13.68 14.19 -17.39
C ALA A 476 -13.94 14.42 -15.89
N SER A 477 -13.80 13.39 -15.07
CA SER A 477 -13.96 13.47 -13.61
C SER A 477 -12.86 14.31 -12.96
N PHE A 478 -11.63 14.17 -13.43
CA PHE A 478 -10.51 15.02 -13.00
C PHE A 478 -10.74 16.50 -13.37
N ALA A 479 -11.20 16.78 -14.58
CA ALA A 479 -11.53 18.13 -15.05
C ALA A 479 -12.67 18.73 -14.23
N ALA A 480 -13.79 18.02 -14.07
CA ALA A 480 -14.92 18.46 -13.26
C ALA A 480 -14.50 18.78 -11.83
N LYS A 481 -13.71 17.90 -11.19
CA LYS A 481 -13.16 18.13 -9.85
C LYS A 481 -12.26 19.35 -9.79
N SER A 482 -11.39 19.54 -10.76
CA SER A 482 -10.48 20.69 -10.81
C SER A 482 -11.23 22.02 -10.97
N ILE A 483 -12.28 22.06 -11.80
CA ILE A 483 -13.16 23.22 -11.95
C ILE A 483 -13.95 23.49 -10.66
N ALA A 484 -14.47 22.44 -10.03
CA ALA A 484 -15.17 22.53 -8.76
C ALA A 484 -14.28 23.14 -7.66
N GLU A 485 -13.01 22.75 -7.62
CA GLU A 485 -11.98 23.27 -6.69
C GLU A 485 -11.42 24.65 -7.10
N GLY A 486 -11.84 25.24 -8.21
CA GLY A 486 -11.36 26.54 -8.69
C GLY A 486 -9.97 26.52 -9.34
N LYS A 487 -9.46 25.34 -9.71
CA LYS A 487 -8.13 25.12 -10.32
C LYS A 487 -8.17 25.14 -11.84
N ASN A 488 -8.87 26.10 -12.44
CA ASN A 488 -9.15 26.15 -13.89
C ASN A 488 -7.88 26.15 -14.75
N LYS A 489 -6.78 26.76 -14.28
CA LYS A 489 -5.48 26.80 -15.00
C LYS A 489 -4.90 25.41 -15.26
N VAL A 490 -5.14 24.43 -14.37
CA VAL A 490 -4.62 23.06 -14.52
C VAL A 490 -5.42 22.28 -15.57
N VAL A 491 -6.72 22.55 -15.66
CA VAL A 491 -7.63 21.88 -16.60
C VAL A 491 -7.26 22.21 -18.03
N HIS A 492 -7.04 23.49 -18.34
CA HIS A 492 -6.70 23.92 -19.70
C HIS A 492 -5.44 23.23 -20.25
N ARG A 493 -4.46 22.87 -19.40
CA ARG A 493 -3.21 22.22 -19.84
C ARG A 493 -3.35 20.71 -20.09
N VAL A 494 -4.18 20.04 -19.28
CA VAL A 494 -4.39 18.58 -19.38
C VAL A 494 -5.47 18.25 -20.41
N VAL A 495 -6.47 19.12 -20.51
CA VAL A 495 -7.62 18.91 -21.37
C VAL A 495 -7.38 19.44 -22.78
N SER A 496 -6.46 20.39 -23.01
CA SER A 496 -6.06 20.77 -24.38
C SER A 496 -5.45 19.61 -25.18
N THR A 497 -5.03 18.53 -24.53
CA THR A 497 -4.58 17.29 -25.16
C THR A 497 -5.75 16.45 -25.73
N PHE A 498 -6.97 16.71 -25.28
CA PHE A 498 -8.22 16.11 -25.78
C PHE A 498 -8.97 17.16 -26.59
N SER A 499 -9.36 16.82 -27.82
CA SER A 499 -9.64 17.83 -28.83
C SER A 499 -10.88 18.69 -28.60
N ASN A 500 -11.74 18.45 -27.61
CA ASN A 500 -12.84 19.36 -27.25
C ASN A 500 -13.39 19.12 -25.82
N GLU A 501 -13.36 20.15 -24.97
CA GLU A 501 -14.00 20.15 -23.64
C GLU A 501 -15.31 20.91 -23.68
N ALA A 502 -16.32 20.40 -22.96
CA ALA A 502 -17.45 21.21 -22.59
C ALA A 502 -17.84 20.98 -21.13
N ALA A 503 -17.80 22.07 -20.37
CA ALA A 503 -18.18 22.11 -18.96
C ALA A 503 -19.48 22.91 -18.80
N THR A 504 -20.40 22.39 -17.99
CA THR A 504 -21.63 23.08 -17.59
C THR A 504 -21.83 23.02 -16.08
N PHE A 505 -22.61 23.95 -15.56
CA PHE A 505 -23.02 23.97 -14.16
C PHE A 505 -24.51 23.68 -14.09
N ALA A 506 -24.89 22.65 -13.34
CA ALA A 506 -26.27 22.35 -13.01
C ALA A 506 -26.51 22.59 -11.52
N SER A 507 -27.73 23.01 -11.15
CA SER A 507 -28.13 22.99 -9.75
C SER A 507 -28.11 21.54 -9.25
N ALA A 508 -27.54 21.31 -8.07
CA ALA A 508 -27.27 19.97 -7.56
C ALA A 508 -28.46 18.98 -7.62
N PRO A 509 -29.68 19.31 -7.13
CA PRO A 509 -30.82 18.40 -7.19
C PRO A 509 -31.37 18.15 -8.61
N PHE A 510 -30.95 18.95 -9.60
CA PHE A 510 -31.40 18.90 -10.99
C PHE A 510 -30.26 18.53 -11.96
N ALA A 511 -29.14 18.01 -11.46
CA ALA A 511 -28.02 17.63 -12.31
C ALA A 511 -28.43 16.58 -13.36
N ASN A 512 -29.29 15.63 -12.98
CA ASN A 512 -29.82 14.59 -13.86
C ASN A 512 -30.75 15.10 -14.98
N THR A 513 -31.13 16.39 -15.00
CA THR A 513 -31.92 16.96 -16.10
C THR A 513 -31.06 17.58 -17.19
N GLN A 514 -29.73 17.56 -17.05
CA GLN A 514 -28.83 18.30 -17.93
C GLN A 514 -28.75 17.72 -19.34
N MET A 515 -28.87 16.39 -19.49
CA MET A 515 -28.86 15.74 -20.79
C MET A 515 -30.11 16.08 -21.61
N ASN A 516 -31.30 16.00 -21.01
CA ASN A 516 -32.54 16.51 -21.61
C ASN A 516 -32.43 17.99 -22.05
N LYS A 517 -31.79 18.86 -21.25
CA LYS A 517 -31.54 20.26 -21.66
C LYS A 517 -30.66 20.38 -22.91
N TRP A 518 -29.63 19.54 -23.03
CA TRP A 518 -28.80 19.50 -24.25
C TRP A 518 -29.59 18.96 -25.45
N TYR A 519 -30.49 18.01 -25.23
CA TYR A 519 -31.38 17.50 -26.27
C TYR A 519 -32.38 18.55 -26.77
N GLU A 520 -33.05 19.29 -25.88
CA GLU A 520 -33.93 20.41 -26.25
C GLU A 520 -33.17 21.50 -27.03
N GLN A 521 -31.93 21.78 -26.62
CA GLN A 521 -31.04 22.66 -27.38
C GLN A 521 -30.77 22.10 -28.78
N PHE A 522 -30.53 20.80 -28.92
CA PHE A 522 -30.33 20.15 -30.23
C PHE A 522 -31.55 20.30 -31.14
N LEU A 523 -32.75 20.08 -30.62
CA LEU A 523 -34.00 20.29 -31.36
C LEU A 523 -34.12 21.75 -31.83
N SER A 524 -33.87 22.71 -30.93
CA SER A 524 -33.95 24.14 -31.29
C SER A 524 -32.98 24.53 -32.41
N LEU A 525 -31.80 23.91 -32.46
CA LEU A 525 -30.80 24.15 -33.51
C LEU A 525 -31.19 23.56 -34.86
N LYS A 526 -31.96 22.47 -34.87
CA LYS A 526 -32.53 21.94 -36.11
C LYS A 526 -33.58 22.88 -36.70
N VAL A 527 -34.39 23.52 -35.85
CA VAL A 527 -35.43 24.46 -36.29
C VAL A 527 -34.84 25.80 -36.74
N MET A 528 -33.81 26.32 -36.05
CA MET A 528 -33.21 27.63 -36.34
C MET A 528 -31.66 27.58 -36.41
N PRO A 529 -31.06 27.15 -37.53
CA PRO A 529 -29.61 26.93 -37.64
C PRO A 529 -28.73 28.18 -37.49
N LYS A 530 -29.27 29.39 -37.74
CA LYS A 530 -28.50 30.63 -37.85
C LYS A 530 -28.27 31.39 -36.53
N ARG A 531 -28.80 30.95 -35.38
CA ARG A 531 -28.64 31.62 -34.06
C ARG A 531 -27.68 30.85 -33.13
N ASN A 532 -26.63 31.54 -32.63
CA ASN A 532 -25.78 31.16 -31.49
C ASN A 532 -24.73 30.02 -31.63
N LEU A 533 -23.88 30.06 -32.67
CA LEU A 533 -22.77 29.10 -32.91
C LEU A 533 -21.81 28.81 -31.73
N LYS A 534 -21.65 29.71 -30.75
CA LYS A 534 -20.67 29.52 -29.65
C LYS A 534 -21.16 28.60 -28.52
N LYS A 535 -22.48 28.58 -28.22
CA LYS A 535 -23.04 27.76 -27.14
C LYS A 535 -23.38 26.33 -27.57
N THR A 536 -23.22 26.02 -28.85
CA THR A 536 -23.79 24.82 -29.48
C THR A 536 -22.78 23.71 -29.73
N LYS A 537 -21.48 23.98 -29.50
CA LYS A 537 -20.40 23.03 -29.80
C LYS A 537 -20.58 21.68 -29.12
N ILE A 538 -20.92 21.66 -27.83
CA ILE A 538 -21.17 20.41 -27.08
C ILE A 538 -22.35 19.64 -27.65
N VAL A 539 -23.45 20.34 -27.90
CA VAL A 539 -24.69 19.74 -28.38
C VAL A 539 -24.46 19.13 -29.77
N GLN A 540 -23.84 19.89 -30.67
CA GLN A 540 -23.48 19.40 -32.00
C GLN A 540 -22.54 18.19 -31.95
N ALA A 541 -21.59 18.17 -31.01
CA ALA A 541 -20.70 17.03 -30.85
C ALA A 541 -21.42 15.78 -30.31
N LEU A 542 -22.20 15.90 -29.24
CA LEU A 542 -22.93 14.76 -28.65
C LEU A 542 -23.89 14.11 -29.66
N PHE A 543 -24.44 14.90 -30.59
CA PHE A 543 -25.33 14.43 -31.65
C PHE A 543 -24.64 14.32 -33.03
N SER A 544 -23.31 14.31 -33.07
CA SER A 544 -22.56 14.08 -34.30
C SER A 544 -22.52 12.60 -34.66
N ARG A 545 -22.65 12.28 -35.96
CA ARG A 545 -22.44 10.91 -36.49
C ARG A 545 -21.01 10.40 -36.27
N TYR A 546 -20.04 11.31 -36.13
CA TYR A 546 -18.63 10.97 -35.97
C TYR A 546 -18.23 10.66 -34.53
N THR A 547 -19.06 11.07 -33.56
CA THR A 547 -18.79 10.78 -32.15
C THR A 547 -19.15 9.34 -31.84
N THR A 548 -18.15 8.57 -31.43
CA THR A 548 -18.29 7.12 -31.16
C THR A 548 -18.07 6.79 -29.69
N LYS A 549 -17.36 7.66 -28.97
CA LYS A 549 -17.02 7.47 -27.56
C LYS A 549 -17.31 8.75 -26.79
N VAL A 550 -17.98 8.62 -25.66
CA VAL A 550 -18.30 9.74 -24.78
C VAL A 550 -18.08 9.32 -23.33
N ALA A 551 -17.66 10.27 -22.50
CA ALA A 551 -17.71 10.11 -21.06
C ALA A 551 -18.10 11.43 -20.38
N PHE A 552 -18.85 11.29 -19.29
CA PHE A 552 -19.26 12.41 -18.45
C PHE A 552 -18.63 12.26 -17.07
N GLY A 553 -17.91 13.30 -16.64
CA GLY A 553 -17.41 13.43 -15.28
C GLY A 553 -18.18 14.52 -14.55
N ALA A 554 -18.40 14.35 -13.25
CA ALA A 554 -19.11 15.33 -12.46
C ALA A 554 -18.49 15.53 -11.08
N ALA A 555 -18.59 16.75 -10.55
CA ALA A 555 -18.11 17.11 -9.23
C ALA A 555 -18.98 18.20 -8.59
N GLN A 556 -19.23 18.07 -7.29
CA GLN A 556 -20.02 19.04 -6.53
C GLN A 556 -19.19 20.29 -6.20
N LYS A 557 -19.78 21.48 -6.39
CA LYS A 557 -19.28 22.79 -5.95
C LYS A 557 -20.40 23.59 -5.27
N GLY A 558 -20.45 23.56 -3.93
CA GLY A 558 -21.49 24.26 -3.17
C GLY A 558 -22.88 23.76 -3.53
N LYS A 559 -23.72 24.62 -4.12
CA LYS A 559 -25.09 24.27 -4.58
C LYS A 559 -25.18 23.75 -6.03
N PHE A 560 -24.04 23.63 -6.70
CA PHE A 560 -23.96 23.24 -8.11
C PHE A 560 -23.20 21.93 -8.29
N VAL A 561 -23.48 21.22 -9.37
CA VAL A 561 -22.68 20.13 -9.90
C VAL A 561 -22.04 20.63 -11.20
N VAL A 562 -20.71 20.57 -11.25
CA VAL A 562 -19.96 20.77 -12.48
C VAL A 562 -20.00 19.48 -13.26
N ILE A 563 -20.45 19.52 -14.52
CA ILE A 563 -20.52 18.37 -15.42
C ILE A 563 -19.60 18.67 -16.60
N VAL A 564 -18.66 17.75 -16.86
CA VAL A 564 -17.73 17.82 -18.00
C VAL A 564 -18.01 16.65 -18.93
N ALA A 565 -18.22 16.95 -20.21
CA ALA A 565 -18.33 15.95 -21.27
C ALA A 565 -17.04 15.93 -22.09
N LEU A 566 -16.48 14.73 -22.28
CA LEU A 566 -15.38 14.48 -23.21
C LEU A 566 -15.83 13.46 -24.25
N TYR A 567 -15.39 13.64 -25.49
CA TYR A 567 -15.80 12.81 -26.61
C TYR A 567 -14.66 12.57 -27.61
N LYS A 568 -14.78 11.50 -28.39
CA LYS A 568 -13.89 11.17 -29.49
C LYS A 568 -14.67 10.82 -30.75
#